data_AF-A0A7S1TJT6-F1
#
_entry.id   AF-A0A7S1TJT6-F1
#
_cell.length_a   1.000
_cell.length_b   1.000
_cell.length_c   1.000
_cell.angle_alpha   90.00
_cell.angle_beta   90.00
_cell.angle_gamma   90.00
#
_symmetry.space_group_name_H-M   'P 1'
#
loop_
_entity.id
_entity.type
_entity.pdbx_description
1 polymer ?
#
loop_
_entity_poly.entity_id
_entity_poly.type
_entity_poly.pdbx_seq_one_letter_code
_entity_poly.pdbx_strand_id
1 'polypeptide(L)'
;GAAYVSLEHITGESLPRSVEADDEIPAGARTLDGSLVLDVRRIGAESTVSRMIRLVTEAQQNRPRLQGFLDRFGRTYSQFIVASSVGIALLLPPLAKLFLGASIDFTGASGSFSRALGFLVAASPCALMIGAPVAYLSTLSACARRGVLVKGGARTIEALSGVRRVMFDKTGTLTTGQPLLLAIDVYNADTCTTAGGMDADG
;
A
#
# COMPACT_ATOMS: atom_id res chain seq x y z
N GLY A 1 24.84 -28.35 -22.57
CA GLY A 1 25.83 -27.25 -22.58
C GLY A 1 26.01 -26.78 -21.15
N ALA A 2 27.08 -26.02 -20.88
CA ALA A 2 27.29 -25.36 -19.58
C ALA A 2 27.34 -23.84 -19.81
N ALA A 3 26.76 -23.08 -18.90
CA ALA A 3 26.68 -21.63 -18.98
C ALA A 3 26.45 -21.02 -17.60
N TYR A 4 26.78 -19.74 -17.45
CA TYR A 4 26.37 -18.93 -16.31
C TYR A 4 25.03 -18.25 -16.60
N VAL A 5 24.10 -18.36 -15.65
CA VAL A 5 22.75 -17.77 -15.72
C VAL A 5 22.54 -16.80 -14.56
N SER A 6 21.96 -15.65 -14.87
CA SER A 6 21.50 -14.68 -13.88
C SER A 6 20.05 -14.94 -13.48
N LEU A 7 19.81 -14.93 -12.17
CA LEU A 7 18.50 -15.07 -11.53
C LEU A 7 18.09 -13.82 -10.76
N GLU A 8 18.77 -12.69 -10.96
CA GLU A 8 18.61 -11.44 -10.20
C GLU A 8 17.16 -10.95 -10.17
N HIS A 9 16.44 -11.06 -11.28
CA HIS A 9 15.06 -10.59 -11.43
C HIS A 9 14.02 -11.52 -10.78
N ILE A 10 14.40 -12.73 -10.36
CA ILE A 10 13.50 -13.75 -9.79
C ILE A 10 13.83 -13.99 -8.32
N THR A 11 15.11 -14.16 -8.00
CA THR A 11 15.61 -14.55 -6.66
C THR A 11 16.26 -13.41 -5.89
N GLY A 12 16.65 -12.32 -6.56
CA GLY A 12 17.40 -11.22 -5.94
C GLY A 12 18.88 -11.54 -5.70
N GLU A 13 19.37 -12.73 -6.06
CA GLU A 13 20.79 -13.06 -5.97
C GLU A 13 21.56 -12.46 -7.16
N SER A 14 22.58 -11.64 -6.85
CA SER A 14 23.42 -10.97 -7.85
C SER A 14 24.52 -11.89 -8.43
N LEU A 15 24.85 -12.98 -7.74
CA LEU A 15 25.87 -13.93 -8.19
C LEU A 15 25.29 -14.84 -9.27
N PRO A 16 25.93 -14.90 -10.46
CA PRO A 16 25.53 -15.84 -11.50
C PRO A 16 25.68 -17.28 -11.01
N ARG A 17 24.69 -18.12 -11.32
CA ARG A 17 24.76 -19.55 -11.06
C ARG A 17 25.30 -20.27 -12.30
N SER A 18 26.30 -21.12 -12.12
CA SER A 18 26.72 -22.07 -13.16
C SER A 18 25.65 -23.16 -13.29
N VAL A 19 25.24 -23.46 -14.51
CA VAL A 19 24.32 -24.57 -14.82
C VAL A 19 24.95 -25.51 -15.82
N GLU A 20 24.72 -26.79 -15.62
CA GLU A 20 25.19 -27.86 -16.48
C GLU A 20 24.04 -28.67 -17.09
N ALA A 21 24.36 -29.75 -17.79
CA ALA A 21 23.34 -30.67 -18.29
C ALA A 21 22.54 -31.27 -17.10
N ASP A 22 21.24 -31.43 -17.28
CA ASP A 22 20.27 -31.91 -16.27
C ASP A 22 19.90 -30.92 -15.15
N ASP A 23 20.48 -29.71 -15.10
CA ASP A 23 20.01 -28.67 -14.17
C ASP A 23 18.65 -28.08 -14.61
N GLU A 24 17.74 -27.93 -13.63
CA GLU A 24 16.49 -27.20 -13.85
C GLU A 24 16.69 -25.69 -13.77
N ILE A 25 16.28 -24.99 -14.84
CA ILE A 25 16.38 -23.54 -14.94
C ILE A 25 14.98 -22.93 -14.87
N PRO A 26 14.71 -21.99 -13.93
CA PRO A 26 13.42 -21.34 -13.85
C PRO A 26 13.16 -20.45 -15.07
N ALA A 27 11.91 -20.39 -15.52
CA ALA A 27 11.51 -19.54 -16.62
C ALA A 27 11.81 -18.06 -16.31
N GLY A 28 12.52 -17.38 -17.22
CA GLY A 28 12.94 -15.99 -17.07
C GLY A 28 14.39 -15.79 -16.60
N ALA A 29 15.15 -16.88 -16.36
CA ALA A 29 16.60 -16.80 -16.18
C ALA A 29 17.28 -16.23 -17.44
N ARG A 30 18.35 -15.46 -17.25
CA ARG A 30 19.07 -14.79 -18.35
C ARG A 30 20.48 -15.37 -18.50
N THR A 31 20.76 -16.01 -19.63
CA THR A 31 22.10 -16.53 -19.94
C THR A 31 23.08 -15.38 -20.09
N LEU A 32 24.21 -15.46 -19.38
CA LEU A 32 25.28 -14.45 -19.41
C LEU A 32 26.37 -14.83 -20.40
N ASP A 33 26.73 -16.12 -20.45
CA ASP A 33 27.70 -16.67 -21.39
C ASP A 33 27.26 -18.03 -21.95
N GLY A 34 27.87 -18.44 -23.05
CA GLY A 34 27.57 -19.73 -23.67
C GLY A 34 26.20 -19.81 -24.36
N SER A 35 25.84 -21.03 -24.75
CA SER A 35 24.57 -21.37 -25.39
C SER A 35 24.00 -22.62 -24.74
N LEU A 36 22.71 -22.57 -24.43
CA LEU A 36 21.98 -23.66 -23.81
C LEU A 36 20.86 -24.12 -24.75
N VAL A 37 20.76 -25.43 -24.93
CA VAL A 37 19.58 -26.08 -25.53
C VAL A 37 18.78 -26.62 -24.35
N LEU A 38 17.52 -26.22 -24.26
CA LEU A 38 16.66 -26.49 -23.11
C LEU A 38 15.42 -27.25 -23.57
N ASP A 39 15.07 -28.29 -22.83
CA ASP A 39 13.79 -28.98 -22.96
C ASP A 39 12.73 -28.30 -22.08
N VAL A 40 11.62 -27.88 -22.70
CA VAL A 40 10.53 -27.23 -21.98
C VAL A 40 9.75 -28.28 -21.17
N ARG A 41 10.01 -28.36 -19.85
CA ARG A 41 9.32 -29.28 -18.93
C ARG A 41 7.91 -28.83 -18.55
N ARG A 42 7.62 -27.51 -18.57
CA ARG A 42 6.31 -26.92 -18.22
C ARG A 42 6.00 -25.66 -19.04
N ILE A 43 4.81 -25.60 -19.65
CA ILE A 43 4.31 -24.42 -20.38
C ILE A 43 3.52 -23.55 -19.39
N GLY A 44 3.95 -22.30 -19.21
CA GLY A 44 3.57 -21.40 -18.12
C GLY A 44 2.20 -20.74 -18.19
N ALA A 45 1.11 -21.50 -18.38
CA ALA A 45 -0.24 -20.99 -18.09
C ALA A 45 -0.45 -20.72 -16.58
N GLU A 46 0.41 -21.27 -15.72
CA GLU A 46 0.50 -21.01 -14.28
C GLU A 46 1.84 -20.39 -13.85
N SER A 47 2.47 -19.58 -14.72
CA SER A 47 3.76 -18.98 -14.38
C SER A 47 3.69 -18.14 -13.08
N THR A 48 4.77 -18.15 -12.30
CA THR A 48 4.93 -17.31 -11.10
C THR A 48 4.62 -15.85 -11.40
N VAL A 49 4.98 -15.38 -12.60
CA VAL A 49 4.71 -14.02 -13.09
C VAL A 49 3.21 -13.76 -13.22
N SER A 50 2.43 -14.67 -13.80
CA SER A 50 0.96 -14.53 -13.90
C SER A 50 0.30 -14.50 -12.52
N ARG A 51 0.78 -15.31 -11.56
CA ARG A 51 0.30 -15.29 -10.17
C ARG A 51 0.67 -13.97 -9.48
N MET A 52 1.87 -13.45 -9.72
CA MET A 52 2.32 -12.16 -9.19
C MET A 52 1.53 -10.98 -9.77
N ILE A 53 1.27 -10.96 -11.09
CA ILE A 53 0.41 -9.97 -11.73
C ILE A 53 -1.00 -10.02 -11.15
N ARG A 54 -1.57 -11.21 -10.98
CA ARG A 54 -2.91 -11.37 -10.38
C ARG A 54 -2.96 -10.85 -8.94
N LEU A 55 -1.98 -11.21 -8.10
CA LEU A 55 -1.89 -10.73 -6.71
C LEU A 55 -1.70 -9.20 -6.64
N VAL A 56 -0.88 -8.63 -7.52
CA VAL A 56 -0.69 -7.17 -7.61
C VAL A 56 -1.97 -6.47 -8.07
N THR A 57 -2.70 -7.07 -9.02
CA THR A 57 -3.94 -6.50 -9.56
C THR A 57 -5.06 -6.53 -8.51
N GLU A 58 -5.25 -7.65 -7.81
CA GLU A 58 -6.17 -7.75 -6.66
C GLU A 58 -5.80 -6.75 -5.56
N ALA A 59 -4.50 -6.58 -5.30
CA ALA A 59 -4.00 -5.61 -4.33
C ALA A 59 -4.18 -4.15 -4.76
N GLN A 60 -4.41 -3.82 -6.04
CA GLN A 60 -4.70 -2.45 -6.48
C GLN A 60 -6.20 -2.10 -6.45
N GLN A 61 -7.10 -3.10 -6.48
CA GLN A 61 -8.54 -2.85 -6.64
C GLN A 61 -9.31 -2.46 -5.37
N ASN A 62 -8.82 -2.76 -4.17
CA ASN A 62 -9.56 -2.39 -2.94
C ASN A 62 -9.41 -0.90 -2.63
N ARG A 63 -10.54 -0.24 -2.39
CA ARG A 63 -10.60 1.17 -1.96
C ARG A 63 -9.99 1.36 -0.56
N PRO A 64 -9.46 2.56 -0.24
CA PRO A 64 -8.99 2.89 1.12
C PRO A 64 -10.10 2.68 2.16
N ARG A 65 -9.75 2.16 3.34
CA ARG A 65 -10.72 1.87 4.42
C ARG A 65 -11.34 3.15 4.96
N LEU A 66 -10.55 4.23 5.10
CA LEU A 66 -11.02 5.54 5.52
C LEU A 66 -12.05 6.12 4.53
N GLN A 67 -11.82 5.93 3.23
CA GLN A 67 -12.77 6.38 2.21
C GLN A 67 -14.09 5.61 2.31
N GLY A 68 -14.03 4.29 2.49
CA GLY A 68 -15.23 3.49 2.73
C GLY A 68 -15.98 3.85 4.02
N PHE A 69 -15.26 4.22 5.09
CA PHE A 69 -15.87 4.70 6.33
C PHE A 69 -16.58 6.03 6.13
N LEU A 70 -15.94 7.00 5.47
CA LEU A 70 -16.52 8.31 5.17
C LEU A 70 -17.74 8.20 4.26
N ASP A 71 -17.71 7.32 3.26
CA ASP A 71 -18.86 7.05 2.38
C ASP A 71 -20.04 6.49 3.18
N ARG A 72 -19.79 5.54 4.10
CA ARG A 72 -20.83 4.91 4.93
C ARG A 72 -21.41 5.89 5.95
N PHE A 73 -20.55 6.67 6.59
CA PHE A 73 -20.97 7.75 7.49
C PHE A 73 -21.77 8.81 6.74
N GLY A 74 -21.27 9.26 5.59
CA GLY A 74 -21.93 10.25 4.74
C GLY A 74 -23.31 9.81 4.30
N ARG A 75 -23.49 8.54 3.94
CA ARG A 75 -24.80 7.98 3.56
C ARG A 75 -25.78 8.01 4.73
N THR A 76 -25.36 7.52 5.89
CA THR A 76 -26.22 7.47 7.09
C THR A 76 -26.56 8.87 7.59
N TYR A 77 -25.57 9.76 7.62
CA TYR A 77 -25.71 11.16 8.03
C TYR A 77 -26.64 11.94 7.09
N SER A 78 -26.46 11.81 5.77
CA SER A 78 -27.32 12.46 4.77
C SER A 78 -28.77 11.98 4.88
N GLN A 79 -28.96 10.66 5.05
CA GLN A 79 -30.30 10.09 5.27
C GLN A 79 -30.96 10.66 6.54
N PHE A 80 -30.20 10.76 7.63
CA PHE A 80 -30.71 11.30 8.89
C PHE A 80 -31.08 12.79 8.79
N ILE A 81 -30.25 13.61 8.13
CA ILE A 81 -30.55 15.04 7.94
C ILE A 81 -31.79 15.23 7.06
N VAL A 82 -31.88 14.50 5.94
CA VAL A 82 -33.04 14.62 5.05
C VAL A 82 -34.31 14.20 5.78
N ALA A 83 -34.28 13.07 6.51
CA ALA A 83 -35.41 12.62 7.32
C ALA A 83 -35.77 13.65 8.41
N SER A 84 -34.79 14.23 9.10
CA SER A 84 -35.00 15.25 10.13
C SER A 84 -35.55 16.55 9.55
N SER A 85 -35.06 16.98 8.38
CA SER A 85 -35.54 18.18 7.68
C SER A 85 -36.99 18.02 7.23
N VAL A 86 -37.35 16.87 6.66
CA VAL A 86 -38.75 16.53 6.32
C VAL A 86 -39.61 16.48 7.60
N GLY A 87 -39.09 15.90 8.67
CA GLY A 87 -39.74 15.89 9.98
C GLY A 87 -40.02 17.30 10.50
N ILE A 88 -39.03 18.21 10.43
CA ILE A 88 -39.21 19.62 10.81
C ILE A 88 -40.26 20.30 9.92
N ALA A 89 -40.24 20.06 8.60
CA ALA A 89 -41.21 20.67 7.70
C ALA A 89 -42.66 20.26 8.02
N LEU A 90 -42.89 18.97 8.35
CA LEU A 90 -44.23 18.39 8.53
C LEU A 90 -44.73 18.41 9.98
N LEU A 91 -43.86 18.22 10.97
CA LEU A 91 -44.24 18.05 12.38
C LEU A 91 -44.21 19.38 13.15
N LEU A 92 -43.38 20.35 12.75
CA LEU A 92 -43.26 21.63 13.45
C LEU A 92 -44.58 22.44 13.46
N PRO A 93 -45.35 22.55 12.35
CA PRO A 93 -46.65 23.24 12.37
C PRO A 93 -47.69 22.63 13.33
N PRO A 94 -48.01 21.32 13.28
CA PRO A 94 -49.01 20.74 14.18
C PRO A 94 -48.55 20.70 15.64
N LEU A 95 -47.26 20.47 15.93
CA LEU A 95 -46.77 20.49 17.31
C LEU A 95 -46.80 21.90 17.91
N ALA A 96 -46.39 22.93 17.17
CA ALA A 96 -46.42 24.31 17.66
C ALA A 96 -47.86 24.77 17.95
N LYS A 97 -48.81 24.36 17.12
CA LYS A 97 -50.24 24.63 17.33
C LYS A 97 -50.79 23.90 18.57
N LEU A 98 -50.38 22.65 18.79
CA LEU A 98 -50.89 21.82 19.89
C LEU A 98 -50.28 22.18 21.26
N PHE A 99 -48.98 22.48 21.32
CA PHE A 99 -48.27 22.70 22.59
C PHE A 99 -48.03 24.17 22.94
N LEU A 100 -47.79 25.02 21.94
CA LEU A 100 -47.44 26.43 22.16
C LEU A 100 -48.60 27.38 21.83
N GLY A 101 -49.71 26.88 21.29
CA GLY A 101 -50.80 27.71 20.77
C GLY A 101 -50.38 28.63 19.62
N ALA A 102 -49.18 28.45 19.07
CA ALA A 102 -48.60 29.28 18.03
C ALA A 102 -48.90 28.68 16.66
N SER A 103 -49.58 29.44 15.81
CA SER A 103 -49.82 29.08 14.41
C SER A 103 -48.59 29.44 13.58
N ILE A 104 -47.74 28.44 13.35
CA ILE A 104 -46.64 28.54 12.38
C ILE A 104 -47.19 28.11 11.02
N ASP A 105 -47.17 29.02 10.05
CA ASP A 105 -47.57 28.69 8.69
C ASP A 105 -46.61 27.70 8.04
N PHE A 106 -47.15 26.85 7.15
CA PHE A 106 -46.35 25.90 6.38
C PHE A 106 -45.45 26.63 5.38
N THR A 107 -45.98 27.68 4.73
CA THR A 107 -45.31 28.52 3.74
C THR A 107 -45.14 29.96 4.25
N GLY A 108 -43.95 30.55 4.05
CA GLY A 108 -43.62 31.92 4.50
C GLY A 108 -42.17 32.07 4.97
N ALA A 109 -41.66 33.30 5.05
CA ALA A 109 -40.27 33.57 5.44
C ALA A 109 -39.90 33.04 6.84
N SER A 110 -40.88 32.99 7.76
CA SER A 110 -40.75 32.38 9.10
C SER A 110 -41.44 31.01 9.21
N GLY A 111 -41.92 30.47 8.09
CA GLY A 111 -42.66 29.21 8.04
C GLY A 111 -41.78 27.98 8.25
N SER A 112 -42.42 26.84 8.52
CA SER A 112 -41.71 25.60 8.84
C SER A 112 -40.85 25.07 7.69
N PHE A 113 -41.25 25.33 6.44
CA PHE A 113 -40.45 24.98 5.26
C PHE A 113 -39.12 25.75 5.17
N SER A 114 -39.14 27.06 5.40
CA SER A 114 -37.94 27.90 5.39
C SER A 114 -36.96 27.50 6.50
N ARG A 115 -37.49 27.10 7.67
CA ARG A 115 -36.68 26.58 8.79
C ARG A 115 -36.08 25.20 8.48
N ALA A 116 -36.84 24.31 7.84
CA ALA A 116 -36.34 23.01 7.41
C ALA A 116 -35.23 23.12 6.37
N LEU A 117 -35.35 24.06 5.42
CA LEU A 117 -34.32 24.35 4.43
C LEU A 117 -33.07 24.97 5.08
N GLY A 118 -33.25 25.92 6.01
CA GLY A 118 -32.15 26.49 6.79
C GLY A 118 -31.39 25.43 7.60
N PHE A 119 -32.11 24.50 8.23
CA PHE A 119 -31.51 23.35 8.91
C PHE A 119 -30.73 22.45 7.95
N LEU A 120 -31.31 22.11 6.79
CA LEU A 120 -30.67 21.25 5.78
C LEU A 120 -29.34 21.87 5.27
N VAL A 121 -29.32 23.18 5.03
CA VAL A 121 -28.12 23.92 4.61
C VAL A 121 -27.10 23.98 5.74
N ALA A 122 -27.53 24.31 6.95
CA ALA A 122 -26.65 24.41 8.13
C ALA A 122 -26.01 23.06 8.51
N ALA A 123 -26.70 21.95 8.25
CA ALA A 123 -26.23 20.60 8.57
C ALA A 123 -25.26 20.00 7.53
N SER A 124 -24.92 20.74 6.47
CA SER A 124 -24.10 20.22 5.37
C SER A 124 -22.69 19.80 5.83
N PRO A 125 -22.24 18.55 5.55
CA PRO A 125 -20.94 18.04 6.00
C PRO A 125 -19.77 18.41 5.07
N CYS A 126 -19.85 19.54 4.33
CA CYS A 126 -18.89 19.90 3.27
C CYS A 126 -17.42 19.79 3.71
N ALA A 127 -17.09 20.28 4.91
CA ALA A 127 -15.72 20.26 5.42
C ALA A 127 -15.21 18.83 5.65
N LEU A 128 -16.06 17.93 6.16
CA LEU A 128 -15.71 16.54 6.42
C LEU A 128 -15.40 15.79 5.12
N MET A 129 -16.21 16.01 4.08
CA MET A 129 -16.06 15.32 2.79
C MET A 129 -14.79 15.74 2.03
N ILE A 130 -14.40 17.00 2.14
CA ILE A 130 -13.22 17.54 1.45
C ILE A 130 -11.93 17.27 2.25
N GLY A 131 -12.02 17.09 3.57
CA GLY A 131 -10.84 16.93 4.42
C GLY A 131 -9.95 15.73 4.04
N ALA A 132 -10.54 14.57 3.77
CA ALA A 132 -9.79 13.36 3.45
C ALA A 132 -8.99 13.44 2.12
N PRO A 133 -9.58 13.78 0.95
CA PRO A 133 -8.82 13.90 -0.28
C PRO A 133 -7.75 15.00 -0.21
N VAL A 134 -8.03 16.12 0.46
CA VAL A 134 -7.04 17.18 0.67
C VAL A 134 -5.86 16.67 1.49
N ALA A 135 -6.10 15.98 2.61
CA ALA A 135 -5.03 15.41 3.43
C ALA A 135 -4.15 14.42 2.66
N TYR A 136 -4.75 13.55 1.83
CA TYR A 136 -4.00 12.62 0.99
C TYR A 136 -3.15 13.32 -0.06
N LEU A 137 -3.70 14.32 -0.74
CA LEU A 137 -2.97 15.10 -1.74
C LEU A 137 -1.81 15.89 -1.12
N SER A 138 -2.04 16.51 0.04
CA SER A 138 -0.98 17.19 0.80
C SER A 138 0.14 16.25 1.21
N THR A 139 -0.20 15.04 1.65
CA THR A 139 0.78 14.01 2.02
C THR A 139 1.57 13.54 0.81
N LEU A 140 0.90 13.23 -0.30
CA LEU A 140 1.55 12.83 -1.55
C LEU A 140 2.50 13.91 -2.06
N SER A 141 2.06 15.17 -2.03
CA SER A 141 2.86 16.33 -2.39
C SER A 141 4.11 16.47 -1.49
N ALA A 142 3.97 16.26 -0.19
CA ALA A 142 5.09 16.29 0.75
C ALA A 142 6.09 15.13 0.53
N CYS A 143 5.61 13.92 0.22
CA CYS A 143 6.45 12.78 -0.14
C CYS A 143 7.24 13.04 -1.42
N ALA A 144 6.57 13.53 -2.47
CA ALA A 144 7.21 13.84 -3.75
C ALA A 144 8.33 14.88 -3.60
N ARG A 145 8.10 15.94 -2.80
CA ARG A 145 9.16 16.93 -2.47
C ARG A 145 10.37 16.35 -1.75
N ARG A 146 10.25 15.17 -1.14
CA ARG A 146 11.33 14.45 -0.45
C ARG A 146 11.89 13.29 -1.26
N GLY A 147 11.55 13.18 -2.55
CA GLY A 147 12.01 12.09 -3.42
C GLY A 147 11.35 10.74 -3.15
N VAL A 148 10.28 10.69 -2.35
CA VAL A 148 9.55 9.46 -2.04
C VAL A 148 8.42 9.28 -3.04
N LEU A 149 8.56 8.29 -3.93
CA LEU A 149 7.52 7.93 -4.90
C LEU A 149 6.50 6.97 -4.26
N VAL A 150 5.29 7.47 -3.99
CA VAL A 150 4.20 6.66 -3.47
C VAL A 150 3.32 6.18 -4.62
N LYS A 151 3.39 4.89 -4.94
CA LYS A 151 2.54 4.24 -5.96
C LYS A 151 1.31 3.62 -5.27
N GLY A 152 0.12 3.74 -5.88
CA GLY A 152 -1.14 3.21 -5.33
C GLY A 152 -2.01 4.20 -4.54
N GLY A 153 -1.66 5.50 -4.56
CA GLY A 153 -2.51 6.59 -4.06
C GLY A 153 -2.83 6.53 -2.56
N ALA A 154 -4.05 6.92 -2.20
CA ALA A 154 -4.50 7.06 -0.80
C ALA A 154 -4.40 5.77 0.02
N ARG A 155 -4.58 4.60 -0.61
CA ARG A 155 -4.50 3.31 0.07
C ARG A 155 -3.09 3.02 0.60
N THR A 156 -2.06 3.32 -0.18
CA THR A 156 -0.67 3.09 0.23
C THR A 156 -0.32 3.97 1.42
N ILE A 157 -0.80 5.22 1.43
CA ILE A 157 -0.61 6.16 2.55
C ILE A 157 -1.32 5.64 3.81
N GLU A 158 -2.56 5.16 3.66
CA GLU A 158 -3.32 4.59 4.78
C GLU A 158 -2.66 3.32 5.33
N ALA A 159 -2.19 2.42 4.47
CA ALA A 159 -1.47 1.21 4.88
C ALA A 159 -0.16 1.56 5.61
N LEU A 160 0.56 2.58 5.12
CA LEU A 160 1.80 3.05 5.72
C LEU A 160 1.59 3.57 7.16
N SER A 161 0.45 4.19 7.44
CA SER A 161 0.11 4.68 8.79
C SER A 161 0.05 3.57 9.86
N GLY A 162 -0.21 2.32 9.45
CA GLY A 162 -0.29 1.16 10.34
C GLY A 162 0.99 0.34 10.43
N VAL A 163 2.04 0.69 9.69
CA VAL A 163 3.30 -0.07 9.65
C VAL A 163 4.05 0.11 10.97
N ARG A 164 4.40 -1.01 11.63
CA ARG A 164 5.20 -1.02 12.87
C ARG A 164 6.56 -1.68 12.71
N ARG A 165 6.74 -2.43 11.63
CA ARG A 165 7.98 -3.16 11.32
C ARG A 165 8.33 -2.93 9.87
N VAL A 166 9.59 -2.61 9.63
CA VAL A 166 10.17 -2.47 8.30
C VAL A 166 11.23 -3.55 8.18
N MET A 167 11.10 -4.40 7.16
CA MET A 167 12.09 -5.41 6.84
C MET A 167 12.79 -4.93 5.57
N PHE A 168 14.11 -4.78 5.65
CA PHE A 168 14.92 -4.37 4.52
C PHE A 168 15.47 -5.60 3.83
N ASP A 169 15.42 -5.60 2.50
CA ASP A 169 16.24 -6.52 1.74
C ASP A 169 17.72 -6.13 1.90
N LYS A 170 18.63 -7.11 1.88
CA LYS A 170 20.05 -6.80 2.06
C LYS A 170 20.65 -6.33 0.74
N THR A 171 20.55 -7.17 -0.29
CA THR A 171 21.19 -6.95 -1.58
C THR A 171 20.42 -5.89 -2.38
N GLY A 172 21.11 -4.84 -2.83
CA GLY A 172 20.49 -3.78 -3.64
C GLY A 172 19.62 -2.77 -2.86
N THR A 173 19.41 -2.97 -1.55
CA THR A 173 18.74 -1.98 -0.66
C THR A 173 19.71 -1.49 0.42
N LEU A 174 20.26 -2.38 1.25
CA LEU A 174 21.27 -2.01 2.26
C LEU A 174 22.69 -2.02 1.67
N THR A 175 22.94 -2.90 0.70
CA THR A 175 24.21 -2.97 -0.03
C THR A 175 24.03 -2.50 -1.47
N THR A 176 25.13 -2.10 -2.10
CA THR A 176 25.14 -1.66 -3.51
C THR A 176 24.93 -2.81 -4.51
N GLY A 177 24.84 -4.06 -4.03
CA GLY A 177 24.77 -5.25 -4.89
C GLY A 177 26.07 -5.57 -5.63
N GLN A 178 27.12 -4.77 -5.45
CA GLN A 178 28.42 -4.97 -6.08
C GLN A 178 29.40 -5.62 -5.09
N PRO A 179 29.93 -6.82 -5.40
CA PRO A 179 30.94 -7.44 -4.56
C PRO A 179 32.24 -6.63 -4.58
N LEU A 180 32.80 -6.36 -3.40
CA LEU A 180 34.10 -5.72 -3.23
C LEU A 180 35.02 -6.69 -2.50
N LEU A 181 36.20 -6.95 -3.06
CA LEU A 181 37.25 -7.70 -2.38
C LEU A 181 37.82 -6.84 -1.24
N LEU A 182 37.56 -7.24 0.00
CA LEU A 182 37.99 -6.49 1.19
C LEU A 182 39.37 -6.92 1.70
N ALA A 183 39.65 -8.22 1.67
CA ALA A 183 40.89 -8.79 2.15
C ALA A 183 41.19 -10.11 1.44
N ILE A 184 42.47 -10.44 1.37
CA ILE A 184 42.95 -11.78 1.02
C ILE A 184 43.83 -12.24 2.18
N ASP A 185 43.38 -13.26 2.90
CA ASP A 185 44.18 -13.93 3.91
C ASP A 185 44.90 -15.12 3.28
N VAL A 186 46.23 -15.03 3.15
CA VAL A 186 47.06 -16.11 2.64
C VAL A 186 47.59 -16.92 3.82
N TYR A 187 47.05 -18.13 4.00
CA TYR A 187 47.63 -19.08 4.95
C TYR A 187 48.83 -19.76 4.31
N ASN A 188 50.03 -19.44 4.81
CA ASN A 188 51.27 -20.05 4.36
C ASN A 188 51.56 -21.30 5.21
N ALA A 189 51.69 -22.47 4.57
CA ALA A 189 51.88 -23.75 5.25
C ALA A 189 53.22 -23.91 5.99
N ASP A 190 54.13 -22.93 5.86
CA ASP A 190 55.48 -22.98 6.45
C ASP A 190 55.54 -22.50 7.92
N THR A 191 54.39 -22.22 8.55
CA THR A 191 54.30 -22.01 10.01
C THR A 191 53.47 -23.09 10.68
N CYS A 192 53.76 -24.35 10.37
CA CYS A 192 53.50 -25.45 11.30
C CYS A 192 54.74 -25.65 12.20
N THR A 193 55.09 -24.62 12.97
CA THR A 193 56.12 -24.73 14.00
C THR A 193 55.48 -24.35 15.33
N THR A 194 55.08 -25.38 16.08
CA THR A 194 54.97 -25.40 17.54
C THR A 194 54.79 -24.04 18.24
N ALA A 195 53.54 -23.62 18.44
CA ALA A 195 53.18 -22.77 19.56
C ALA A 195 52.25 -23.58 20.47
N GLY A 196 52.87 -24.38 21.34
CA GLY A 196 52.24 -24.67 22.62
C GLY A 196 52.12 -23.36 23.38
N GLY A 197 50.90 -23.03 23.80
CA GLY A 197 50.60 -21.76 24.43
C GLY A 197 49.10 -21.64 24.68
N MET A 198 48.65 -22.40 25.66
CA MET A 198 47.33 -22.31 26.27
C MET A 198 47.22 -20.96 26.97
N ASP A 199 46.52 -20.00 26.37
CA ASP A 199 46.03 -18.81 27.07
C ASP A 199 44.51 -18.90 27.17
N ALA A 200 44.08 -19.46 28.30
CA ALA A 200 42.77 -19.22 28.86
C ALA A 200 42.84 -17.90 29.66
N ASP A 201 42.14 -16.87 29.22
CA ASP A 201 41.34 -15.94 30.05
C ASP A 201 40.82 -14.75 29.22
N GLY A 202 39.53 -14.42 29.42
CA GLY A 202 38.89 -13.19 28.93
C GLY A 202 37.45 -13.36 28.46
#